data_AF-A0A8X9A7P8-F1
#
_entry.id   AF-A0A8X9A7P8-F1
#
_cell.length_a   1.000
_cell.length_b   1.000
_cell.length_c   1.000
_cell.angle_alpha   90.00
_cell.angle_beta   90.00
_cell.angle_gamma   90.00
#
_symmetry.space_group_name_H-M   'P 1'
#
loop_
_entity.id
_entity.type
_entity.pdbx_description
1 polymer ?
#
loop_
_entity_poly.entity_id
_entity_poly.type
_entity_poly.pdbx_seq_one_letter_code
_entity_poly.pdbx_strand_id
1 'polypeptide(L)'
;MVGFKHKGWLPDIASSKRDHRRCTDASKKKAPRLRILAFETDKSISRLISLYKSISDYEISRLKNRVIKSKGISYLTSTDEEFLLSLACGERTDDLDRAVAVVARLGKNFGDPWLSQFDLVYADLKLGVMDYGKLE
;
A
#
# COMPACT_ATOMS: atom_id res chain seq x y z
N MET A 1 8.52 78.25 5.70
CA MET A 1 9.37 77.07 5.43
C MET A 1 8.58 75.83 5.81
N VAL A 2 8.26 74.99 4.83
CA VAL A 2 7.41 73.80 4.97
C VAL A 2 8.25 72.65 5.54
N GLY A 3 7.78 71.97 6.57
CA GLY A 3 8.45 70.80 7.16
C GLY A 3 7.51 69.60 7.17
N PHE A 4 7.74 68.67 6.25
CA PHE A 4 6.93 67.48 5.99
C PHE A 4 6.98 66.46 7.13
N LYS A 5 5.81 65.88 7.46
CA LYS A 5 5.67 64.67 8.26
C LYS A 5 6.22 63.47 7.47
N HIS A 6 7.19 62.74 8.02
CA HIS A 6 7.56 61.41 7.55
C HIS A 6 6.98 60.35 8.50
N LYS A 7 6.14 59.47 7.96
CA LYS A 7 5.58 58.29 8.64
C LYS A 7 6.65 57.19 8.60
N GLY A 8 7.36 56.99 9.71
CA GLY A 8 8.18 55.81 9.94
C GLY A 8 7.31 54.67 10.44
N TRP A 9 7.10 53.68 9.57
CA TRP A 9 6.53 52.37 9.85
C TRP A 9 7.62 51.49 10.46
N LEU A 10 7.42 50.91 11.66
CA LEU A 10 8.07 49.69 12.15
C LEU A 10 7.40 49.30 13.50
N PRO A 11 6.81 48.11 13.65
CA PRO A 11 6.47 47.57 14.96
C PRO A 11 7.72 46.95 15.61
N ASP A 12 7.80 47.11 16.94
CA ASP A 12 8.80 46.55 17.84
C ASP A 12 9.06 45.05 17.58
N ILE A 13 10.35 44.70 17.47
CA ILE A 13 10.83 43.31 17.54
C ILE A 13 10.70 42.88 19.01
N ALA A 14 9.48 42.55 19.42
CA ALA A 14 9.26 41.79 20.62
C ALA A 14 9.90 40.41 20.42
N SER A 15 10.88 40.11 21.27
CA SER A 15 11.58 38.84 21.35
C SER A 15 10.60 37.66 21.28
N SER A 16 10.50 37.04 20.11
CA SER A 16 9.96 35.69 20.00
C SER A 16 11.00 34.76 20.60
N LYS A 17 10.87 34.53 21.91
CA LYS A 17 11.41 33.33 22.56
C LYS A 17 10.84 32.16 21.77
N ARG A 18 11.64 31.66 20.83
CA ARG A 18 11.44 30.34 20.24
C ARG A 18 11.54 29.36 21.40
N ASP A 19 10.39 29.03 21.97
CA ASP A 19 10.23 27.81 22.72
C ASP A 19 10.53 26.68 21.75
N HIS A 20 11.81 26.32 21.74
CA HIS A 20 12.28 25.05 21.23
C HIS A 20 11.58 24.03 22.13
N ARG A 21 10.40 23.57 21.69
CA ARG A 21 9.65 22.48 22.30
C ARG A 21 10.68 21.42 22.64
N ARG A 22 10.94 21.27 23.92
CA ARG A 22 11.87 20.27 24.44
C ARG A 22 11.20 18.93 24.13
N CYS A 23 11.47 18.38 22.95
CA CYS A 23 11.06 17.04 22.59
C CYS A 23 11.77 16.11 23.56
N THR A 24 10.97 15.57 24.47
CA THR A 24 11.38 14.52 25.40
C THR A 24 12.06 13.39 24.61
N ASP A 25 13.25 12.96 25.05
CA ASP A 25 14.08 11.98 24.31
C ASP A 25 13.39 10.61 24.07
N ALA A 26 12.22 10.36 24.69
CA ALA A 26 11.36 9.23 24.40
C ALA A 26 10.68 9.29 23.00
N SER A 27 10.47 10.49 22.42
CA SER A 27 9.81 10.64 21.12
C SER A 27 10.75 10.34 19.94
N LYS A 28 12.06 10.57 20.09
CA LYS A 28 13.06 10.30 19.04
C LYS A 28 13.21 8.81 18.72
N LYS A 29 12.98 7.90 19.69
CA LYS A 29 13.08 6.45 19.48
C LYS A 29 11.90 5.85 18.70
N LYS A 30 10.76 6.54 18.61
CA LYS A 30 9.55 6.07 17.92
C LYS A 30 9.50 6.50 16.44
N ALA A 31 10.13 7.62 16.09
CA ALA A 31 10.11 8.16 14.74
C ALA A 31 10.70 7.21 13.66
N PRO A 32 11.83 6.50 13.89
CA PRO A 32 12.38 5.58 12.87
C PRO A 32 11.45 4.40 12.59
N ARG A 33 10.84 3.80 13.62
CA ARG A 33 9.91 2.68 13.47
C ARG A 33 8.65 3.07 12.71
N LEU A 34 8.09 4.24 13.02
CA LEU A 34 6.92 4.75 12.29
C LEU A 34 7.23 4.99 10.80
N ARG A 35 8.43 5.51 10.49
CA ARG A 35 8.85 5.73 9.10
C ARG A 35 9.01 4.42 8.32
N ILE A 36 9.60 3.40 8.95
CA ILE A 36 9.75 2.06 8.33
C ILE A 36 8.37 1.47 8.06
N LEU A 37 7.47 1.54 9.04
CA LEU A 37 6.11 1.03 8.91
C LEU A 37 5.33 1.76 7.81
N ALA A 38 5.40 3.10 7.78
CA ALA A 38 4.74 3.90 6.75
C ALA A 38 5.25 3.54 5.34
N PHE A 39 6.56 3.34 5.17
CA PHE A 39 7.13 2.92 3.89
C PHE A 39 6.70 1.51 3.50
N GLU A 40 6.62 0.59 4.46
CA GLU A 40 6.14 -0.78 4.23
C GLU A 40 4.65 -0.79 3.81
N THR A 41 3.83 0.02 4.46
CA THR A 41 2.42 0.20 4.11
C THR A 41 2.28 0.81 2.72
N ASP A 42 3.01 1.89 2.42
CA ASP A 42 2.98 2.55 1.10
C ASP A 42 3.41 1.58 -0.02
N LYS A 43 4.46 0.80 0.21
CA LYS A 43 4.89 -0.26 -0.72
C LYS A 43 3.81 -1.32 -0.94
N SER A 44 3.11 -1.69 0.12
CA SER A 44 2.05 -2.71 0.06
C SER A 44 0.81 -2.20 -0.67
N ILE A 45 0.39 -0.98 -0.38
CA ILE A 45 -0.70 -0.29 -1.09
C ILE A 45 -0.36 -0.14 -2.58
N SER A 46 0.86 0.32 -2.89
CA SER A 46 1.32 0.48 -4.27
C SER A 46 1.27 -0.84 -5.04
N ARG A 47 1.67 -1.95 -4.40
CA ARG A 47 1.57 -3.29 -4.99
C ARG A 47 0.14 -3.75 -5.20
N LEU A 48 -0.74 -3.55 -4.22
CA LEU A 48 -2.16 -3.88 -4.35
C LEU A 48 -2.82 -3.12 -5.50
N ILE A 49 -2.54 -1.82 -5.65
CA ILE A 49 -3.05 -1.01 -6.75
C ILE A 49 -2.54 -1.53 -8.11
N SER A 50 -1.25 -1.85 -8.21
CA SER A 50 -0.67 -2.43 -9.43
C SER A 50 -1.28 -3.78 -9.77
N LEU A 51 -1.47 -4.64 -8.76
CA LEU A 51 -2.11 -5.94 -8.93
C LEU A 51 -3.55 -5.77 -9.42
N TYR A 52 -4.33 -4.90 -8.79
CA TYR A 52 -5.70 -4.58 -9.20
C TYR A 52 -5.77 -4.09 -10.65
N LYS A 53 -4.84 -3.24 -11.08
CA LYS A 53 -4.76 -2.80 -12.49
C LYS A 53 -4.41 -3.95 -13.44
N SER A 54 -3.53 -4.87 -13.01
CA SER A 54 -3.06 -6.01 -13.80
C SER A 54 -4.12 -7.09 -14.05
N ILE A 55 -5.21 -7.08 -13.28
CA ILE A 55 -6.36 -7.99 -13.43
C ILE A 55 -7.54 -7.33 -14.16
N SER A 56 -7.35 -6.15 -14.76
CA SER A 56 -8.37 -5.55 -15.61
C SER A 56 -8.64 -6.41 -16.85
N ASP A 57 -9.85 -6.33 -17.40
CA ASP A 57 -10.25 -7.09 -18.60
C ASP A 57 -9.28 -6.88 -19.77
N TYR A 58 -8.79 -5.63 -19.92
CA TYR A 58 -7.79 -5.30 -20.92
C TYR A 58 -6.48 -6.06 -20.70
N GLU A 59 -5.96 -6.08 -19.47
CA GLU A 59 -4.71 -6.75 -19.13
C GLU A 59 -4.85 -8.28 -19.23
N ILE A 60 -5.98 -8.84 -18.81
CA ILE A 60 -6.29 -10.28 -18.96
C ILE A 60 -6.39 -10.65 -20.45
N SER A 61 -7.07 -9.84 -21.26
CA SER A 61 -7.15 -10.06 -22.70
C SER A 61 -5.76 -9.96 -23.36
N ARG A 62 -4.93 -9.00 -22.93
CA ARG A 62 -3.54 -8.88 -23.41
C ARG A 62 -2.72 -10.11 -23.05
N LEU A 63 -2.85 -10.61 -21.82
CA LEU A 63 -2.18 -11.83 -21.38
C LEU A 63 -2.56 -13.02 -22.27
N LYS A 64 -3.87 -13.28 -22.43
CA LYS A 64 -4.42 -14.40 -23.21
C LYS A 64 -4.05 -14.33 -24.69
N ASN A 65 -4.18 -13.15 -25.30
CA ASN A 65 -4.10 -13.02 -26.76
C ASN A 65 -2.72 -12.63 -27.28
N ARG A 66 -1.83 -12.09 -26.44
CA ARG A 66 -0.51 -11.62 -26.87
C ARG A 66 0.64 -12.27 -26.11
N VAL A 67 0.61 -12.26 -24.77
CA VAL A 67 1.75 -12.69 -23.95
C VAL A 67 1.91 -14.20 -24.02
N ILE A 68 0.85 -14.95 -23.73
CA ILE A 68 0.84 -16.42 -23.75
C ILE A 68 1.14 -16.97 -25.16
N LYS A 69 0.62 -16.31 -26.20
CA LYS A 69 0.82 -16.68 -27.60
C LYS A 69 2.18 -16.24 -28.18
N SER A 70 3.04 -15.64 -27.36
CA SER A 70 4.35 -15.23 -27.82
C SER A 70 5.25 -16.44 -28.07
N LYS A 71 6.07 -16.38 -29.12
CA LYS A 71 7.04 -17.45 -29.45
C LYS A 71 8.01 -17.72 -28.30
N GLY A 72 8.37 -16.70 -27.54
CA GLY A 72 9.28 -16.83 -26.39
C GLY A 72 8.70 -17.70 -25.28
N ILE A 73 7.44 -17.46 -24.88
CA ILE A 73 6.78 -18.28 -23.85
C ILE A 73 6.52 -19.70 -24.35
N SER A 74 6.07 -19.84 -25.60
CA SER A 74 5.86 -21.15 -26.22
C SER A 74 7.14 -21.99 -26.27
N TYR A 75 8.31 -21.36 -26.43
CA TYR A 75 9.59 -22.04 -26.53
C TYR A 75 10.24 -22.32 -25.16
N LEU A 76 10.15 -21.37 -24.21
CA LEU A 76 10.86 -21.44 -22.92
C LEU A 76 10.04 -22.06 -21.79
N THR A 77 8.70 -22.00 -21.87
CA THR A 77 7.83 -22.38 -20.75
C THR A 77 6.92 -23.55 -21.13
N SER A 78 5.95 -23.33 -22.02
CA SER A 78 4.96 -24.35 -22.44
C SER A 78 4.14 -23.87 -23.64
N THR A 79 3.54 -24.78 -24.40
CA THR A 79 2.53 -24.49 -25.43
C THR A 79 1.09 -24.62 -24.94
N ASP A 80 0.89 -25.19 -23.75
CA ASP A 80 -0.43 -25.40 -23.16
C ASP A 80 -0.98 -24.09 -22.57
N GLU A 81 -2.01 -23.53 -23.20
CA GLU A 81 -2.64 -22.27 -22.77
C GLU A 81 -3.29 -22.37 -21.39
N GLU A 82 -3.87 -23.52 -21.03
CA GLU A 82 -4.52 -23.72 -19.74
C GLU A 82 -3.48 -23.75 -18.62
N PHE A 83 -2.39 -24.49 -18.83
CA PHE A 83 -1.24 -24.48 -17.93
C PHE A 83 -0.67 -23.06 -17.75
N LEU A 84 -0.44 -22.32 -18.83
CA LEU A 84 0.12 -20.96 -18.75
C LEU A 84 -0.82 -19.98 -18.05
N LEU A 85 -2.13 -20.14 -18.21
CA LEU A 85 -3.12 -19.34 -17.48
C LEU A 85 -3.18 -19.68 -16.00
N SER A 86 -3.13 -20.96 -15.64
CA SER A 86 -3.06 -21.39 -14.24
C SER A 86 -1.79 -20.89 -13.56
N LEU A 87 -0.65 -20.93 -14.26
CA LEU A 87 0.63 -20.38 -13.79
C LEU A 87 0.52 -18.88 -13.52
N ALA A 88 0.03 -18.12 -14.50
CA ALA A 88 -0.12 -16.68 -14.37
C ALA A 88 -1.17 -16.26 -13.32
N CYS A 89 -2.17 -17.11 -13.06
CA CYS A 89 -3.11 -16.95 -11.96
C CYS A 89 -2.39 -17.16 -10.61
N GLY A 90 -1.65 -18.27 -10.49
CA GLY A 90 -0.87 -18.59 -9.28
C GLY A 90 0.13 -17.50 -8.92
N GLU A 91 0.84 -16.92 -9.90
CA GLU A 91 1.76 -15.80 -9.67
C GLU A 91 1.05 -14.55 -9.10
N ARG A 92 -0.12 -14.19 -9.65
CA ARG A 92 -0.93 -13.07 -9.14
C ARG A 92 -1.47 -13.34 -7.75
N THR A 93 -1.86 -14.58 -7.48
CA THR A 93 -2.31 -15.00 -6.15
C THR A 93 -1.17 -14.96 -5.13
N ASP A 94 0.05 -15.37 -5.49
CA ASP A 94 1.22 -15.23 -4.61
C ASP A 94 1.56 -13.76 -4.31
N ASP A 95 1.44 -12.88 -5.31
CA ASP A 95 1.57 -11.44 -5.11
C ASP A 95 0.52 -10.89 -4.14
N LEU A 96 -0.72 -11.38 -4.22
CA LEU A 96 -1.79 -11.04 -3.29
C LEU A 96 -1.50 -11.58 -1.87
N ASP A 97 -1.08 -12.84 -1.75
CA ASP A 97 -0.74 -13.49 -0.48
C ASP A 97 0.32 -12.67 0.28
N ARG A 98 1.35 -12.19 -0.44
CA ARG A 98 2.41 -11.34 0.13
C ARG A 98 1.87 -10.02 0.64
N ALA A 99 0.94 -9.39 -0.07
CA ALA A 99 0.32 -8.14 0.37
C ALA A 99 -0.58 -8.36 1.60
N VAL A 100 -1.38 -9.44 1.58
CA VAL A 100 -2.25 -9.84 2.69
C VAL A 100 -1.45 -10.08 3.98
N ALA A 101 -0.32 -10.79 3.88
CA ALA A 101 0.53 -11.04 5.05
C ALA A 101 1.06 -9.75 5.71
N VAL A 102 1.34 -8.71 4.91
CA VAL A 102 1.72 -7.39 5.45
C VAL A 102 0.53 -6.71 6.12
N VAL A 103 -0.64 -6.71 5.46
CA VAL A 103 -1.87 -6.11 5.98
C VAL A 103 -2.30 -6.77 7.28
N ALA A 104 -2.21 -8.08 7.41
CA ALA A 104 -2.58 -8.77 8.62
C ALA A 104 -1.59 -8.53 9.78
N ARG A 105 -0.29 -8.50 9.48
CA ARG A 105 0.72 -8.09 10.47
C ARG A 105 0.46 -6.66 10.95
N LEU A 106 0.07 -5.75 10.05
CA LEU A 106 -0.34 -4.39 10.41
C LEU A 106 -1.60 -4.43 11.29
N GLY A 107 -2.65 -5.13 10.87
CA GLY A 107 -3.94 -5.28 11.54
C GLY A 107 -3.85 -5.72 12.99
N LYS A 108 -2.94 -6.65 13.30
CA LYS A 108 -2.67 -7.13 14.67
C LYS A 108 -2.25 -6.01 15.65
N ASN A 109 -1.74 -4.87 15.17
CA ASN A 109 -1.35 -3.73 16.01
C ASN A 109 -2.49 -2.74 16.30
N PHE A 110 -3.64 -2.83 15.60
CA PHE A 110 -4.72 -1.85 15.70
C PHE A 110 -5.74 -2.14 16.79
N GLY A 111 -5.65 -3.28 17.49
CA GLY A 111 -6.54 -3.64 18.59
C GLY A 111 -7.98 -3.98 18.18
N ASP A 112 -8.28 -3.96 16.87
CA ASP A 112 -9.55 -4.37 16.31
C ASP A 112 -9.59 -5.91 16.11
N PRO A 113 -10.54 -6.62 16.74
CA PRO A 113 -10.69 -8.06 16.58
C PRO A 113 -10.88 -8.51 15.12
N TRP A 114 -11.58 -7.74 14.29
CA TRP A 114 -11.80 -8.06 12.87
C TRP A 114 -10.51 -7.99 12.07
N LEU A 115 -9.70 -6.96 12.30
CA LEU A 115 -8.40 -6.82 11.62
C LEU A 115 -7.40 -7.89 12.07
N SER A 116 -7.54 -8.39 13.30
CA SER A 116 -6.70 -9.48 13.81
C SER A 116 -6.99 -10.83 13.16
N GLN A 117 -8.22 -11.04 12.66
CA GLN A 117 -8.68 -12.26 12.02
C GLN A 117 -8.62 -12.20 10.48
N PHE A 118 -8.16 -11.10 9.90
CA PHE A 118 -8.10 -10.91 8.44
C PHE A 118 -7.41 -12.06 7.69
N ASP A 119 -6.31 -12.60 8.24
CA ASP A 119 -5.60 -13.76 7.66
C ASP A 119 -6.53 -14.98 7.48
N LEU A 120 -7.38 -15.26 8.48
CA LEU A 120 -8.30 -16.41 8.48
C LEU A 120 -9.39 -16.22 7.43
N VAL A 121 -10.01 -15.04 7.44
CA VAL A 121 -11.06 -14.66 6.48
C VAL A 121 -10.53 -14.75 5.04
N TYR A 122 -9.31 -14.28 4.81
CA TYR A 122 -8.67 -14.40 3.50
C TYR A 122 -8.39 -15.85 3.10
N ALA A 123 -7.94 -16.69 4.04
CA ALA A 123 -7.71 -18.11 3.79
C ALA A 123 -9.02 -18.83 3.41
N ASP A 124 -10.10 -18.57 4.13
CA ASP A 124 -11.41 -19.15 3.84
C ASP A 124 -11.96 -18.68 2.49
N LEU A 125 -11.70 -17.40 2.13
CA LEU A 125 -12.00 -16.88 0.79
C LEU A 125 -11.23 -17.64 -0.29
N LYS A 126 -9.93 -17.85 -0.10
CA LYS A 126 -9.06 -18.52 -1.07
C LYS A 126 -9.48 -19.98 -1.30
N LEU A 127 -10.02 -20.63 -0.27
CA LEU A 127 -10.57 -21.98 -0.35
C LEU A 127 -11.98 -22.04 -0.96
N GLY A 128 -12.62 -20.89 -1.20
CA GLY A 128 -13.99 -20.82 -1.70
C GLY A 128 -15.05 -21.27 -0.68
N VAL A 129 -14.70 -21.27 0.62
CA VAL A 129 -15.56 -21.76 1.70
C VAL A 129 -16.46 -20.64 2.26
N MET A 130 -16.11 -19.37 2.03
CA MET A 130 -16.91 -18.24 2.50
C MET A 130 -18.09 -17.90 1.56
N ASP A 131 -19.28 -17.89 2.14
CA ASP A 131 -20.50 -17.35 1.54
C ASP A 131 -20.70 -15.90 1.99
N TYR A 132 -20.57 -14.96 1.06
CA TYR A 132 -20.72 -13.52 1.31
C TYR A 132 -22.16 -13.11 1.69
N GLY A 133 -23.15 -13.98 1.47
CA GLY A 133 -24.56 -13.71 1.80
C GLY A 133 -24.90 -13.68 3.30
N LYS A 134 -23.93 -13.92 4.18
CA LYS A 134 -24.14 -14.01 5.64
C LYS A 134 -23.54 -12.85 6.46
N LEU A 135 -22.99 -11.84 5.79
CA LEU A 135 -22.35 -10.67 6.43
C LEU A 135 -23.27 -9.43 6.53
N GLU A 136 -24.56 -9.58 6.22
CA GLU A 136 -25.61 -8.57 6.47
C GLU A 136 -26.38 -8.82 7.78
#